data_AF-A0A8S3IAC1-F1
#
_entry.id   AF-A0A8S3IAC1-F1
#
_cell.length_a   1.000
_cell.length_b   1.000
_cell.length_c   1.000
_cell.angle_alpha   90.00
_cell.angle_beta   90.00
_cell.angle_gamma   90.00
#
_symmetry.space_group_name_H-M   'P 1'
#
loop_
_entity.id
_entity.type
_entity.pdbx_description
1 polymer ?
#
loop_
_entity_poly.entity_id
_entity_poly.type
_entity_poly.pdbx_seq_one_letter_code
_entity_poly.pdbx_strand_id
1 'polypeptide(L)'
;ASLDMALNDLSICTQIRKEGALKPLSVETRNVLTRRLSPSINETGSHAVRCLVCTEHPENGRSSLWCAYGSKLKVYNSITWVCDPTDILFPSLITCMCVDSRNKMWVGCIDGQLFVVDTVTHVCG
;
A
#
# COMPACT_ATOMS: atom_id res chain seq x y z
N ALA A 1 18.72 2.25 -9.12
CA ALA A 1 18.56 1.57 -7.81
C ALA A 1 17.07 1.48 -7.48
N SER A 2 16.25 0.93 -8.39
CA SER A 2 16.01 -0.49 -8.71
C SER A 2 15.32 -1.23 -7.57
N LEU A 3 14.14 -1.80 -7.87
CA LEU A 3 13.20 -2.50 -7.01
C LEU A 3 13.81 -3.60 -6.12
N ASP A 4 15.08 -3.97 -6.35
CA ASP A 4 15.85 -4.91 -5.54
C ASP A 4 15.92 -4.51 -4.06
N MET A 5 15.85 -3.22 -3.75
CA MET A 5 15.80 -2.73 -2.36
C MET A 5 14.41 -2.89 -1.73
N ALA A 6 13.34 -2.60 -2.46
CA ALA A 6 11.97 -2.67 -1.93
C ALA A 6 11.50 -4.13 -1.71
N LEU A 7 12.04 -5.08 -2.49
CA LEU A 7 11.81 -6.51 -2.28
C LEU A 7 12.55 -7.09 -1.07
N ASN A 8 13.57 -6.39 -0.53
CA ASN A 8 14.29 -6.85 0.65
C ASN A 8 13.61 -6.48 1.98
N ASP A 9 12.70 -5.49 1.99
CA ASP A 9 12.06 -4.98 3.23
C ASP A 9 10.69 -5.59 3.54
N LEU A 10 10.13 -6.39 2.64
CA LEU A 10 8.91 -7.17 2.94
C LEU A 10 9.29 -8.36 3.83
N SER A 11 8.93 -8.27 5.11
CA SER A 11 9.05 -9.35 6.12
C SER A 11 8.39 -10.68 5.70
N ILE A 12 7.54 -10.65 4.68
CA ILE A 12 6.96 -11.85 4.04
C ILE A 12 8.04 -12.61 3.23
N CYS A 13 8.98 -11.91 2.59
CA CYS A 13 10.06 -12.53 1.81
C CYS A 13 11.16 -13.14 2.71
N THR A 14 11.38 -12.62 3.91
CA THR A 14 12.35 -13.19 4.86
C THR A 14 11.85 -14.51 5.45
N GLN A 15 10.54 -14.70 5.63
CA GLN A 15 9.97 -15.99 6.03
C GLN A 15 10.17 -17.05 4.94
N ILE A 16 9.97 -16.68 3.66
CA ILE A 16 10.13 -17.59 2.53
C ILE A 16 11.60 -17.97 2.28
N ARG A 17 12.56 -17.11 2.64
CA ARG A 17 14.00 -17.44 2.53
C ARG A 17 14.45 -18.57 3.46
N LYS A 18 13.72 -18.89 4.53
CA LYS A 18 14.05 -20.04 5.41
C LYS A 18 13.67 -21.38 4.79
N GLU A 19 12.80 -21.40 3.78
CA GLU A 19 12.39 -22.61 3.09
C GLU A 19 12.85 -22.57 1.62
N GLY A 20 14.05 -23.08 1.37
CA GLY A 20 14.49 -23.59 0.06
C GLY A 20 14.33 -22.67 -1.16
N ALA A 21 15.40 -21.95 -1.50
CA ALA A 21 15.72 -21.42 -2.84
C ALA A 21 14.55 -21.35 -3.85
N LEU A 22 13.71 -20.32 -3.74
CA LEU A 22 12.76 -19.99 -4.79
C LEU A 22 13.51 -19.75 -6.11
N LYS A 23 13.12 -20.50 -7.15
CA LYS A 23 13.54 -20.21 -8.53
C LYS A 23 13.24 -18.74 -8.85
N PRO A 24 14.18 -18.01 -9.48
CA PRO A 24 13.90 -16.65 -9.95
C PRO A 24 12.65 -16.67 -10.82
N LEU A 25 11.69 -15.78 -10.53
CA LEU A 25 10.50 -15.62 -11.34
C LEU A 25 10.91 -15.37 -12.80
N SER A 26 10.16 -15.98 -13.73
CA SER A 26 10.35 -15.71 -15.16
C SER A 26 10.17 -14.22 -15.44
N VAL A 27 10.81 -13.69 -16.48
CA VAL A 27 10.67 -12.29 -16.88
C VAL A 27 9.21 -11.93 -17.12
N GLU A 28 8.46 -12.85 -17.74
CA GLU A 28 7.03 -12.69 -18.00
C GLU A 28 6.21 -12.59 -16.72
N THR A 29 6.43 -13.52 -15.79
CA THR A 29 5.75 -13.53 -14.48
C THR A 29 6.10 -12.28 -13.68
N ARG A 30 7.36 -11.87 -13.69
CA ARG A 30 7.81 -10.63 -13.05
C ARG A 30 7.09 -9.43 -13.66
N ASN A 31 7.02 -9.33 -14.99
CA ASN A 31 6.35 -8.22 -15.67
C ASN A 31 4.85 -8.17 -15.36
N VAL A 32 4.17 -9.31 -15.37
CA VAL A 32 2.75 -9.40 -15.01
C VAL A 32 2.52 -8.98 -13.56
N LEU A 33 3.36 -9.44 -12.63
CA LEU A 33 3.28 -9.08 -11.22
C LEU A 33 3.58 -7.60 -10.99
N THR A 34 4.63 -7.07 -11.61
CA THR A 34 4.96 -5.64 -11.54
C THR A 34 3.78 -4.81 -12.06
N ARG A 35 3.18 -5.18 -13.20
CA ARG A 35 2.03 -4.46 -13.75
C ARG A 35 0.78 -4.54 -12.86
N ARG A 36 0.58 -5.64 -12.15
CA ARG A 36 -0.61 -5.81 -11.30
C ARG A 36 -0.47 -5.21 -9.91
N LEU A 37 0.75 -5.18 -9.39
CA LEU A 37 1.03 -4.87 -7.99
C LEU A 37 1.69 -3.51 -7.80
N SER A 38 2.19 -2.87 -8.86
CA SER A 38 2.81 -1.54 -8.76
C SER A 38 1.73 -0.47 -8.72
N PRO A 39 1.52 0.21 -7.58
CA PRO A 39 0.50 1.25 -7.48
C PRO A 39 0.83 2.46 -8.37
N SER A 40 2.12 2.67 -8.65
CA SER A 40 2.64 3.76 -9.48
C SER A 40 2.76 3.41 -10.97
N ILE A 41 2.15 2.33 -11.46
CA ILE A 41 2.36 1.86 -12.86
C ILE A 41 2.03 2.92 -13.92
N ASN A 42 1.06 3.78 -13.63
CA ASN A 42 0.61 4.84 -14.54
C ASN A 42 1.17 6.23 -14.16
N GLU A 43 2.17 6.30 -13.28
CA GLU A 43 2.72 7.56 -12.79
C GLU A 43 4.11 7.85 -13.39
N THR A 44 4.43 9.14 -13.51
CA THR A 44 5.72 9.62 -14.04
C THR A 44 6.91 9.32 -13.11
N GLY A 45 6.66 8.99 -11.84
CA GLY A 45 7.66 8.60 -10.85
C GLY A 45 7.37 7.23 -10.24
N SER A 46 8.41 6.40 -10.10
CA SER A 46 8.32 5.18 -9.30
C SER A 46 8.50 5.52 -7.83
N HIS A 47 7.45 5.31 -7.04
CA HIS A 47 7.49 5.47 -5.60
C HIS A 47 7.39 4.10 -4.93
N ALA A 48 8.30 3.80 -4.02
CA ALA A 48 8.20 2.61 -3.20
C ALA A 48 6.96 2.69 -2.30
N VAL A 49 6.30 1.55 -2.10
CA VAL A 49 5.26 1.40 -1.10
C VAL A 49 5.90 1.58 0.28
N ARG A 50 5.36 2.50 1.06
CA ARG A 50 5.88 2.84 2.40
C ARG A 50 5.09 2.16 3.50
N CYS A 51 3.77 2.09 3.34
CA CYS A 51 2.89 1.53 4.36
C CYS A 51 1.75 0.77 3.69
N LEU A 52 1.37 -0.35 4.33
CA LEU A 52 0.20 -1.15 3.98
C LEU A 52 -0.63 -1.35 5.24
N VAL A 53 -1.93 -1.11 5.13
CA VAL A 53 -2.87 -1.30 6.23
C VAL A 53 -4.11 -2.00 5.70
N CYS A 54 -4.55 -3.07 6.37
CA CYS A 54 -5.83 -3.70 6.08
C CYS A 54 -6.86 -3.19 7.09
N THR A 55 -8.03 -2.77 6.61
CA THR A 55 -9.19 -2.47 7.45
C THR A 55 -10.31 -3.44 7.15
N GLU A 56 -11.05 -3.81 8.19
CA GLU A 56 -12.24 -4.65 8.08
C GLU A 56 -13.42 -3.88 8.66
N HIS A 57 -14.49 -3.77 7.89
CA HIS A 57 -15.73 -3.13 8.32
C HIS A 57 -16.85 -4.19 8.34
N PRO A 58 -17.07 -4.85 9.49
CA PRO A 58 -18.05 -5.93 9.62
C PRO A 58 -19.47 -5.50 9.23
N GLU A 59 -19.81 -4.24 9.52
CA GLU A 59 -21.15 -3.68 9.25
C GLU A 59 -21.48 -3.62 7.77
N ASN A 60 -20.47 -3.42 6.91
CA ASN A 60 -20.65 -3.29 5.46
C ASN A 60 -20.12 -4.52 4.70
N GLY A 61 -19.52 -5.49 5.40
CA GLY A 61 -18.80 -6.62 4.79
C GLY A 61 -17.65 -6.20 3.88
N ARG A 62 -17.19 -4.94 3.99
CA ARG A 62 -16.12 -4.39 3.16
C ARG A 62 -14.81 -4.49 3.91
N SER A 63 -13.85 -5.16 3.31
CA SER A 63 -12.47 -5.10 3.74
C SER A 63 -11.63 -4.40 2.67
N SER A 64 -10.78 -3.50 3.11
CA SER A 64 -10.03 -2.59 2.26
C SER A 64 -8.55 -2.69 2.60
N LEU A 65 -7.72 -2.81 1.57
CA LEU A 65 -6.26 -2.71 1.65
C LEU A 65 -5.85 -1.30 1.24
N TRP A 66 -5.22 -0.59 2.16
CA TRP A 66 -4.73 0.76 2.01
C TRP A 66 -3.24 0.72 1.73
N CYS A 67 -2.82 1.36 0.64
CA CYS A 67 -1.45 1.36 0.17
C CYS A 67 -0.93 2.79 0.05
N ALA A 68 -0.04 3.17 0.97
CA ALA A 68 0.65 4.44 0.90
C ALA A 68 1.93 4.32 0.05
N TYR A 69 2.06 5.21 -0.92
CA TYR A 69 3.25 5.31 -1.77
C TYR A 69 3.44 6.77 -2.17
N GLY A 70 4.66 7.29 -2.01
CA GLY A 70 4.91 8.71 -2.22
C GLY A 70 4.07 9.58 -1.28
N SER A 71 3.34 10.56 -1.83
CA SER A 71 2.40 11.42 -1.13
C SER A 71 0.93 11.02 -1.37
N LYS A 72 0.70 9.75 -1.71
CA LYS A 72 -0.61 9.24 -2.13
C LYS A 72 -0.98 7.99 -1.37
N LEU A 73 -2.28 7.80 -1.23
CA LEU A 73 -2.88 6.62 -0.63
C LEU A 73 -3.90 6.04 -1.61
N LYS A 74 -3.67 4.78 -2.01
CA LYS A 74 -4.57 3.98 -2.83
C LYS A 74 -5.34 2.99 -1.98
N VAL A 75 -6.59 2.75 -2.36
CA VAL A 75 -7.47 1.80 -1.69
C VAL A 75 -7.79 0.68 -2.65
N TYR A 76 -7.65 -0.55 -2.18
CA TYR A 76 -8.02 -1.76 -2.91
C TYR A 76 -9.07 -2.50 -2.10
N ASN A 77 -10.05 -3.10 -2.77
CA ASN A 77 -10.87 -4.11 -2.12
C ASN A 77 -9.97 -5.33 -1.79
N SER A 78 -9.94 -5.76 -0.53
CA SER A 78 -9.00 -6.81 -0.09
C SER A 78 -9.34 -8.21 -0.63
N ILE A 79 -10.58 -8.41 -1.09
CA ILE A 79 -11.06 -9.68 -1.64
C ILE A 79 -10.92 -9.70 -3.16
N THR A 80 -11.46 -8.69 -3.84
CA THR A 80 -11.51 -8.63 -5.31
C THR A 80 -10.26 -8.01 -5.92
N TRP A 81 -9.41 -7.36 -5.12
CA TRP A 81 -8.22 -6.62 -5.57
C TRP A 81 -8.53 -5.51 -6.58
N VAL A 82 -9.77 -5.06 -6.64
CA VAL A 82 -10.19 -3.91 -7.45
C VAL A 82 -9.71 -2.65 -6.75
N CYS A 83 -8.95 -1.82 -7.47
CA CYS A 83 -8.49 -0.51 -7.01
C CYS A 83 -9.63 0.51 -7.09
N ASP A 84 -9.81 1.30 -6.03
CA ASP A 84 -10.60 2.51 -6.09
C ASP A 84 -9.94 3.46 -7.10
N PRO A 85 -10.70 4.06 -8.04
CA PRO A 85 -10.14 5.01 -9.01
C PRO A 85 -9.67 6.32 -8.36
N THR A 86 -10.05 6.60 -7.11
CA THR A 86 -9.75 7.86 -6.43
C THR A 86 -8.54 7.71 -5.51
N ASP A 87 -7.48 8.44 -5.82
CA ASP A 87 -6.31 8.55 -4.94
C ASP A 87 -6.58 9.62 -3.86
N ILE A 88 -6.22 9.32 -2.62
CA ILE A 88 -6.17 10.33 -1.56
C ILE A 88 -4.78 10.97 -1.58
N LEU A 89 -4.73 12.29 -1.77
CA LEU A 89 -3.50 13.05 -1.92
C LEU A 89 -3.12 13.77 -0.63
N PHE A 90 -1.84 13.74 -0.30
CA PHE A 90 -1.25 14.44 0.84
C PHE A 90 -0.25 15.50 0.35
N PRO A 91 -0.03 16.57 1.13
CA PRO A 91 0.90 17.64 0.74
C PRO A 91 2.37 17.20 0.78
N SER A 92 2.68 16.09 1.45
CA SER A 92 4.04 15.59 1.65
C SER A 92 4.08 14.06 1.64
N LEU A 93 5.28 13.49 1.63
CA LEU A 93 5.47 12.03 1.55
C LEU A 93 4.94 11.35 2.81
N ILE A 94 4.11 10.33 2.62
CA ILE A 94 3.60 9.51 3.71
C ILE A 94 4.73 8.61 4.22
N THR A 95 4.89 8.57 5.54
CA THR A 95 5.95 7.81 6.22
C THR A 95 5.40 6.73 7.14
N CYS A 96 4.21 6.92 7.69
CA CYS A 96 3.55 5.95 8.56
C CYS A 96 2.03 6.04 8.45
N MET A 97 1.35 4.91 8.74
CA MET A 97 -0.09 4.85 8.88
C MET A 97 -0.44 3.96 10.09
N CYS A 98 -1.49 4.31 10.83
CA CYS A 98 -2.01 3.53 11.95
C CYS A 98 -3.52 3.65 12.04
N VAL A 99 -4.23 2.55 12.25
CA VAL A 99 -5.70 2.56 12.41
C VAL A 99 -6.04 2.46 13.88
N ASP A 100 -6.93 3.34 14.33
CA ASP A 100 -7.44 3.31 15.69
C ASP A 100 -8.67 2.38 15.84
N SER A 101 -9.10 2.20 17.08
CA SER A 101 -10.25 1.33 17.40
C SER A 101 -11.60 1.87 16.88
N ARG A 102 -11.63 3.07 16.30
CA ARG A 102 -12.82 3.72 15.74
C ARG A 102 -12.78 3.75 14.21
N ASN A 103 -11.91 2.96 13.59
CA ASN A 103 -11.76 2.91 12.14
C ASN A 103 -11.33 4.27 11.54
N LYS A 104 -10.58 5.07 12.30
CA LYS A 104 -9.88 6.23 11.75
C LYS A 104 -8.43 5.86 11.49
N MET A 105 -7.94 6.23 10.33
CA MET A 105 -6.55 6.02 9.94
C MET A 105 -5.78 7.31 10.15
N TRP A 106 -4.80 7.25 11.04
CA TRP A 106 -3.81 8.29 11.24
C TRP A 106 -2.70 8.14 10.21
N VAL A 107 -2.37 9.23 9.51
CA VAL A 107 -1.35 9.26 8.46
C VAL A 107 -0.29 10.29 8.84
N GLY A 108 0.95 9.85 9.01
CA GLY A 108 2.09 10.71 9.31
C GLY A 108 2.95 10.98 8.08
N CYS A 109 3.25 12.26 7.87
CA CYS A 109 4.03 12.73 6.73
C CYS A 109 5.47 13.13 7.14
N ILE A 110 6.39 13.14 6.18
CA ILE A 110 7.81 13.46 6.41
C ILE A 110 8.05 14.91 6.86
N ASP A 111 7.10 15.81 6.59
CA ASP A 111 7.11 17.19 7.07
C ASP A 111 6.63 17.34 8.53
N GLY A 112 6.32 16.23 9.20
CA GLY A 112 5.86 16.21 10.59
C GLY A 112 4.36 16.43 10.75
N GLN A 113 3.61 16.61 9.66
CA GLN A 113 2.15 16.74 9.72
C GLN A 113 1.47 15.37 9.93
N LEU A 114 0.35 15.41 10.65
CA LEU A 114 -0.52 14.27 10.91
C LEU A 114 -1.91 14.56 10.34
N PHE A 115 -2.45 13.60 9.61
CA PHE A 115 -3.78 13.67 9.01
C PHE A 115 -4.65 12.52 9.50
N VAL A 116 -5.96 12.72 9.51
CA VAL A 116 -6.92 11.66 9.85
C VAL A 116 -7.80 11.36 8.66
N VAL A 117 -7.78 10.11 8.22
CA VAL A 117 -8.65 9.58 7.16
C VAL A 117 -9.74 8.72 7.79
N ASP A 118 -10.98 9.02 7.46
CA ASP A 118 -12.10 8.13 7.76
C ASP A 118 -12.07 6.94 6.78
N THR A 119 -11.91 5.73 7.32
CA THR A 119 -11.73 4.54 6.49
C THR A 119 -13.03 4.02 5.86
N VAL A 120 -14.18 4.59 6.24
CA VAL A 120 -15.49 4.24 5.68
C VAL A 120 -15.88 5.21 4.56
N THR A 121 -15.66 6.49 4.77
CA THR A 121 -16.04 7.56 3.82
C THR A 121 -14.89 8.00 2.91
N HIS A 122 -13.66 7.58 3.21
CA HIS A 122 -12.41 7.95 2.53
C HIS A 122 -12.11 9.46 2.58
N VAL A 123 -12.73 10.19 3.52
CA VAL A 123 -12.54 11.63 3.70
C VAL A 123 -11.34 11.88 4.61
N CYS A 124 -10.46 12.80 4.19
CA CYS A 124 -9.31 13.28 4.96
C CYS A 124 -9.65 14.60 5.66
N GLY A 125 -9.26 14.75 6.94
CA GLY A 125 -9.44 15.94 7.76
C GLY A 125 -8.33 16.17 8.77
#